data_AF-A0A3D1HWA8-F1
#
_entry.id   AF-A0A3D1HWA8-F1
#
_cell.length_a   1.000
_cell.length_b   1.000
_cell.length_c   1.000
_cell.angle_alpha   90.00
_cell.angle_beta   90.00
_cell.angle_gamma   90.00
#
_symmetry.space_group_name_H-M   'P 1'
#
loop_
_entity.id
_entity.type
_entity.pdbx_description
1 polymer ?
#
loop_
_entity_poly.entity_id
_entity_poly.type
_entity_poly.pdbx_seq_one_letter_code
_entity_poly.pdbx_strand_id
1 'polypeptide(L)' 'FSRPGNGICHQVHLERFGKPGKTLIGSDSHTPTGGGIGMLAMGAGGLDVAVAMGGG' A
#
# COMPACT_ATOMS: atom_id res chain seq x y z
N PHE A 1 -3.20 -1.05 -12.00
CA PHE A 1 -4.67 -1.01 -12.04
C PHE A 1 -5.22 -2.38 -11.65
N SER A 2 -6.23 -2.44 -10.78
CA SER A 2 -6.88 -3.67 -10.30
C SER A 2 -8.34 -3.62 -10.73
N ARG A 3 -8.84 -4.65 -11.45
CA ARG A 3 -10.24 -4.66 -11.93
C ARG A 3 -11.21 -4.87 -10.75
N PRO A 4 -12.47 -4.40 -10.85
CA PRO A 4 -13.50 -4.75 -9.88
C PRO A 4 -13.61 -6.26 -9.66
N GLY A 5 -13.81 -6.70 -8.42
CA GLY A 5 -13.88 -8.11 -8.04
C GLY A 5 -12.52 -8.79 -7.78
N ASN A 6 -11.40 -8.10 -7.97
CA ASN A 6 -10.07 -8.67 -7.73
C ASN A 6 -9.69 -8.80 -6.23
N GLY A 7 -10.50 -8.24 -5.32
CA GLY A 7 -10.33 -8.34 -3.88
C GLY A 7 -10.04 -6.99 -3.18
N ILE A 8 -9.91 -7.05 -1.86
CA ILE A 8 -9.57 -5.90 -1.00
C ILE A 8 -8.11 -5.51 -1.24
N CYS A 9 -7.84 -4.21 -1.39
CA CYS A 9 -6.52 -3.69 -1.79
C CYS A 9 -5.36 -4.21 -0.93
N HIS A 10 -5.54 -4.29 0.39
CA HIS A 10 -4.48 -4.76 1.32
C HIS A 10 -4.14 -6.23 1.13
N GLN A 11 -5.15 -7.08 0.97
CA GLN A 11 -4.96 -8.50 0.71
C GLN A 11 -4.30 -8.72 -0.65
N VAL A 12 -4.81 -8.04 -1.68
CA VAL A 12 -4.23 -8.10 -3.03
C VAL A 12 -2.79 -7.56 -3.03
N HIS A 13 -2.47 -6.57 -2.20
CA HIS A 13 -1.12 -6.06 -2.06
C HIS A 13 -0.18 -7.11 -1.46
N LEU A 14 -0.57 -7.73 -0.34
CA LEU A 14 0.21 -8.79 0.30
C LEU A 14 0.49 -9.95 -0.66
N GLU A 15 -0.53 -10.39 -1.41
CA GLU A 15 -0.43 -11.54 -2.32
C GLU A 15 0.43 -11.28 -3.56
N ARG A 16 0.57 -10.02 -4.01
CA ARG A 16 1.18 -9.70 -5.32
C ARG A 16 2.40 -8.80 -5.28
N PHE A 17 2.51 -7.96 -4.26
CA PHE A 17 3.53 -6.89 -4.20
C PHE A 17 4.29 -6.85 -2.87
N GLY A 18 3.76 -7.50 -1.84
CA GLY A 18 4.36 -7.54 -0.50
C GLY A 18 5.79 -8.08 -0.51
N LYS A 19 6.71 -7.35 0.12
CA LYS A 19 8.11 -7.77 0.24
C LYS A 19 8.71 -7.28 1.57
N PRO A 20 9.21 -8.18 2.44
CA PRO A 20 9.83 -7.79 3.71
C PRO A 20 10.93 -6.73 3.51
N GLY A 21 11.00 -5.78 4.45
CA GLY A 21 11.98 -4.68 4.44
C GLY A 21 11.71 -3.58 3.41
N LYS A 22 10.61 -3.65 2.65
CA LYS A 22 10.18 -2.55 1.76
C LYS A 22 9.26 -1.57 2.47
N THR A 23 9.25 -0.35 1.96
CA THR A 23 8.35 0.71 2.40
C THR A 23 7.12 0.75 1.49
N LEU A 24 5.96 1.00 2.09
CA LEU A 24 4.70 1.18 1.38
C LEU A 24 3.98 2.43 1.91
N ILE A 25 3.52 3.28 0.98
CA ILE A 25 2.58 4.36 1.28
C ILE A 25 1.30 4.13 0.47
N GLY A 26 0.14 4.28 1.10
CA GLY A 26 -1.16 4.01 0.49
C GLY A 26 -2.23 4.98 0.97
N SER A 27 -3.24 5.25 0.14
CA SER A 27 -4.29 6.24 0.42
C SER A 27 -5.41 5.72 1.34
N ASP A 28 -5.17 4.60 2.04
CA ASP A 28 -6.13 3.94 2.92
C ASP A 28 -5.54 3.75 4.31
N SER A 29 -6.36 3.90 5.35
CA SER A 29 -5.91 3.85 6.75
C SER A 29 -5.41 2.47 7.18
N HIS A 30 -5.81 1.39 6.48
CA HIS A 30 -5.37 0.02 6.78
C HIS A 30 -4.14 -0.40 5.97
N THR A 31 -3.50 0.52 5.23
CA THR A 31 -2.18 0.25 4.61
C THR A 31 -1.15 -0.38 5.58
N PRO A 32 -1.14 -0.07 6.90
CA PRO A 32 -0.29 -0.77 7.87
C PRO A 32 -0.43 -2.30 7.94
N THR A 33 -1.47 -2.91 7.34
CA THR A 33 -1.57 -4.37 7.18
C THR A 33 -0.33 -4.99 6.54
N GLY A 34 0.36 -4.27 5.64
CA GLY A 34 1.64 -4.70 5.06
C GLY A 34 2.75 -4.95 6.10
N GLY A 35 2.67 -4.30 7.27
CA GLY A 35 3.58 -4.51 8.39
C GLY A 35 3.58 -5.95 8.91
N GLY A 36 2.51 -6.71 8.72
CA GLY A 36 2.42 -8.11 9.10
C GLY A 36 3.45 -9.02 8.40
N ILE A 37 3.99 -8.59 7.26
CA ILE A 37 5.07 -9.29 6.54
C ILE A 37 6.43 -8.56 6.63
N GLY A 38 6.59 -7.66 7.61
CA GLY A 38 7.85 -6.94 7.85
C GLY A 38 8.11 -5.77 6.90
N MET A 39 7.08 -5.18 6.32
CA MET A 39 7.19 -3.91 5.59
C MET A 39 7.04 -2.71 6.53
N LEU A 40 7.65 -1.58 6.19
CA LEU A 40 7.28 -0.30 6.78
C LEU A 40 6.12 0.30 5.98
N ALA A 41 4.88 0.01 6.38
CA ALA A 41 3.69 0.38 5.64
C ALA A 41 2.85 1.43 6.38
N MET A 42 2.48 2.52 5.69
CA MET A 42 1.77 3.67 6.29
C MET A 42 0.62 4.14 5.41
N GLY A 43 -0.51 4.44 6.04
CA GLY A 43 -1.61 5.15 5.38
C GLY A 43 -1.34 6.65 5.33
N ALA A 44 -1.71 7.31 4.23
CA ALA A 44 -1.57 8.75 4.04
C ALA A 44 -2.74 9.33 3.27
N GLY A 45 -2.86 10.66 3.22
CA GLY A 45 -3.88 11.34 2.44
C GLY A 45 -3.64 11.18 0.93
N GLY A 46 -4.69 11.40 0.13
CA GLY A 46 -4.58 11.31 -1.34
C GLY A 46 -3.55 12.29 -1.92
N LEU A 47 -3.41 13.48 -1.34
CA LEU A 47 -2.39 14.47 -1.74
C LEU A 47 -0.97 13.98 -1.44
N ASP A 48 -0.73 13.43 -0.24
CA ASP A 48 0.58 12.91 0.15
C ASP A 48 1.03 11.77 -0.77
N VAL A 49 0.10 10.88 -1.12
CA VAL A 49 0.34 9.80 -2.08
C VAL A 49 0.62 10.36 -3.48
N ALA A 50 -0.10 11.40 -3.92
CA ALA A 50 0.14 12.04 -5.21
C ALA A 50 1.53 12.71 -5.28
N VAL A 51 1.96 13.37 -4.21
CA VAL A 51 3.31 13.94 -4.07
C VAL A 51 4.36 12.83 -4.14
N ALA A 52 4.18 11.73 -3.39
CA ALA A 52 5.09 10.58 -3.46
C ALA A 52 5.16 9.95 -4.86
N MET A 53 4.03 9.86 -5.58
CA MET A 53 3.99 9.41 -6.98
C MET A 53 4.67 10.38 -7.94
N GLY A 54 4.69 11.67 -7.61
CA GLY A 54 5.39 12.72 -8.37
C GLY A 54 6.90 12.73 -8.21
N GLY A 55 7.46 11.93 -7.29
CA GLY A 55 8.89 11.86 -7.00
C GLY A 55 9.28 12.37 -5.61
N GLY A 56 8.32 12.87 -4.82
CA GLY A 56 8.56 13.49 -3.53
C GLY A 56 8.69 15.02 -3.63
#